data_AF-A0A455U818-F1
#
_entry.id   AF-A0A455U818-F1
#
_cell.length_a   1.000
_cell.length_b   1.000
_cell.length_c   1.000
_cell.angle_alpha   90.00
_cell.angle_beta   90.00
_cell.angle_gamma   90.00
#
_symmetry.space_group_name_H-M   'P 1'
#
loop_
_entity.id
_entity.type
_entity.pdbx_description
1 polymer ?
#
loop_
_entity_poly.entity_id
_entity_poly.type
_entity_poly.pdbx_seq_one_letter_code
_entity_poly.pdbx_strand_id
1 'polypeptide(L)'
;MLAAHYTAVSARPYGVARTLVSWYLTQTLTVDAIHELQASLGFDQLEPDRQHLLEEALGVHEVQEITQLAQSGEAVELVVMLLHRLIERQAATHTLVLMIDDLQWLDEPSFKVLAGLQARLPINTAFMLVASHHGRDQLPVKLHWDQQISLGNLDALQSSRLLSQLSRRYRIHLSPRLRNQIIERCDGVPCTCRRFVDAWIWIVVKGAVSSSMNCLKGY
;
A
#
# COMPACT_ATOMS: atom_id res chain seq x y z
N MET A 1 15.13 1.43 -11.22
CA MET A 1 13.81 1.81 -10.70
C MET A 1 13.64 1.15 -9.36
N LEU A 2 13.33 1.91 -8.32
CA LEU A 2 13.11 1.41 -6.98
C LEU A 2 11.65 1.61 -6.60
N ALA A 3 11.00 0.56 -6.11
CA ALA A 3 9.60 0.59 -5.71
C ALA A 3 9.48 0.33 -4.21
N ALA A 4 8.89 1.29 -3.48
CA ALA A 4 8.46 1.12 -2.11
C ALA A 4 6.96 0.81 -2.10
N HIS A 5 6.57 -0.24 -1.39
CA HIS A 5 5.18 -0.65 -1.26
C HIS A 5 4.72 -0.45 0.18
N TYR A 6 3.64 0.30 0.36
CA TYR A 6 3.02 0.54 1.66
C TYR A 6 1.58 0.07 1.62
N THR A 7 1.22 -0.79 2.57
CA THR A 7 -0.17 -1.22 2.77
C THR A 7 -0.71 -0.50 4.00
N ALA A 8 -1.77 0.30 3.83
CA ALA A 8 -2.33 1.16 4.87
C ALA A 8 -3.11 0.40 5.98
N VAL A 9 -2.69 -0.81 6.35
CA VAL A 9 -3.38 -1.68 7.32
C VAL A 9 -3.01 -1.38 8.77
N SER A 10 -1.95 -0.62 9.04
CA SER A 10 -1.54 -0.27 10.41
C SER A 10 -1.94 1.16 10.80
N ALA A 11 -2.81 1.29 11.81
CA ALA A 11 -3.26 2.56 12.39
C ALA A 11 -2.19 3.24 13.28
N ARG A 12 -0.93 3.30 12.80
CA ARG A 12 0.16 3.99 13.48
C ARG A 12 0.34 5.37 12.86
N PRO A 13 0.52 6.44 13.66
CA PRO A 13 0.79 7.76 13.12
C PRO A 13 2.07 7.72 12.27
N TYR A 14 2.07 8.47 11.15
CA TYR A 14 3.19 8.56 10.22
C TYR A 14 3.58 7.23 9.55
N GLY A 15 2.63 6.31 9.36
CA GLY A 15 2.90 4.98 8.82
C GLY A 15 3.65 4.97 7.49
N VAL A 16 3.35 5.92 6.60
CA VAL A 16 4.06 6.06 5.31
C VAL A 16 5.51 6.47 5.51
N ALA A 17 5.77 7.46 6.36
CA ALA A 17 7.14 7.95 6.60
C ALA A 17 8.01 6.86 7.22
N ARG A 18 7.49 6.14 8.22
CA ARG A 18 8.20 5.03 8.88
C ARG A 18 8.52 3.91 7.90
N THR A 19 7.58 3.58 7.02
CA THR A 19 7.77 2.52 6.03
C THR A 19 8.79 2.92 4.95
N LEU A 20 8.75 4.16 4.49
CA LEU A 20 9.73 4.68 3.54
C LEU A 20 11.15 4.68 4.10
N VAL A 21 11.32 5.17 5.33
CA VAL A 21 12.64 5.25 5.98
C VAL A 21 13.18 3.85 6.29
N SER A 22 12.36 2.94 6.81
CA SER A 22 12.78 1.55 7.04
C SER A 22 13.09 0.80 5.76
N TRP A 23 12.35 1.06 4.67
CA TRP A 23 12.66 0.52 3.35
C TRP A 23 14.01 1.03 2.82
N TYR A 24 14.30 2.33 2.96
CA TYR A 24 15.57 2.91 2.54
C TYR A 24 16.76 2.35 3.33
N LEU A 25 16.61 2.23 4.65
CA LEU A 25 17.66 1.72 5.54
C LEU A 25 17.78 0.20 5.53
N THR A 26 16.80 -0.53 4.97
CA THR A 26 16.70 -2.00 4.98
C THR A 26 16.78 -2.63 6.39
N GLN A 27 16.46 -1.85 7.43
CA GLN A 27 16.54 -2.24 8.83
C GLN A 27 15.40 -1.62 9.64
N THR A 28 15.24 -2.10 10.88
CA THR A 28 14.32 -1.48 11.85
C THR A 28 14.81 -0.09 12.23
N LEU A 29 13.89 0.86 12.39
CA LEU A 29 14.20 2.23 12.78
C LEU A 29 14.76 2.24 14.21
N THR A 30 16.02 2.64 14.36
CA THR A 30 16.69 2.91 15.64
C THR A 30 17.12 4.37 15.69
N VAL A 31 17.41 4.88 16.89
CA VAL A 31 17.89 6.26 17.08
C VAL A 31 19.16 6.46 16.24
N ASP A 32 20.15 5.59 16.42
CA ASP A 32 21.42 5.64 15.70
C ASP A 32 21.22 5.66 14.18
N ALA A 33 20.31 4.82 13.66
CA ALA A 33 20.03 4.77 12.23
C ALA A 33 19.37 6.06 11.69
N ILE A 34 18.55 6.74 12.50
CA ILE A 34 17.98 8.04 12.13
C ILE A 34 19.07 9.11 12.13
N HIS A 35 19.92 9.15 13.15
CA HIS A 35 21.05 10.10 13.23
C HIS A 35 22.03 9.89 12.07
N GLU A 36 22.37 8.64 11.73
CA GLU A 36 23.20 8.32 10.56
C GLU A 36 22.53 8.75 9.25
N LEU A 37 21.21 8.55 9.13
CA LEU A 37 20.46 9.01 7.97
C LEU A 37 20.47 10.53 7.86
N GLN A 38 20.24 11.25 8.95
CA GLN A 38 20.33 12.71 9.00
C GLN A 38 21.73 13.16 8.57
N ALA A 39 22.77 12.53 9.11
CA ALA A 39 24.16 12.83 8.79
C ALA A 39 24.45 12.66 7.30
N SER A 40 23.94 11.57 6.75
CA SER A 40 24.06 11.32 5.32
C SER A 40 23.34 12.41 4.50
N LEU A 41 22.17 12.86 4.93
CA LEU A 41 21.32 13.84 4.24
C LEU A 41 21.67 15.30 4.57
N GLY A 42 22.72 15.53 5.37
CA GLY A 42 23.11 16.85 5.87
C GLY A 42 22.04 17.54 6.71
N PHE A 43 21.23 16.76 7.44
CA PHE A 43 20.07 17.20 8.22
C PHE A 43 20.36 17.17 9.74
N ASP A 44 21.55 17.65 10.13
CA ASP A 44 22.15 17.40 11.45
C ASP A 44 22.01 18.56 12.45
N GLN A 45 21.40 19.67 12.02
CA GLN A 45 21.29 20.88 12.81
C GLN A 45 19.86 21.08 13.34
N LEU A 46 19.25 20.02 13.84
CA LEU A 46 17.99 20.15 14.55
C LEU A 46 18.27 20.49 16.02
N GLU A 47 17.55 21.47 16.54
CA GLU A 47 17.46 21.71 17.97
C GLU A 47 17.02 20.42 18.69
N PRO A 48 17.51 20.15 19.91
CA PRO A 48 17.24 18.89 20.62
C PRO A 48 15.75 18.59 20.79
N ASP A 49 14.91 19.62 20.96
CA ASP A 49 13.45 19.46 21.06
C ASP A 49 12.84 18.96 19.73
N ARG A 50 13.34 19.46 18.60
CA ARG A 50 12.89 19.04 17.25
C ARG A 50 13.37 17.66 16.89
N GLN A 51 14.59 17.32 17.33
CA GLN A 51 15.15 15.99 17.18
C GLN A 51 14.28 14.96 17.90
N HIS A 52 13.86 15.27 19.13
CA HIS A 52 12.97 14.41 19.90
C HIS A 52 11.62 14.19 19.21
N LEU A 53 11.00 15.28 18.72
CA LEU A 53 9.74 15.21 17.97
C LEU A 53 9.84 14.35 16.70
N LEU A 54 10.97 14.42 15.98
CA LEU A 54 11.20 13.60 14.79
C LEU A 54 11.32 12.12 15.15
N GLU A 55 12.06 11.80 16.22
CA GLU A 55 12.25 10.42 16.69
C GLU A 55 10.94 9.81 17.21
N GLU A 56 10.09 10.60 17.88
CA GLU A 56 8.74 10.21 18.27
C GLU A 56 7.83 9.99 17.06
N ALA A 57 7.88 10.88 16.06
CA ALA A 57 7.09 10.75 14.83
C ALA A 57 7.49 9.51 14.01
N LEU A 58 8.79 9.19 13.97
CA LEU A 58 9.30 7.95 13.37
C LEU A 58 9.06 6.71 14.25
N GLY A 59 8.55 6.92 15.47
CA GLY A 59 8.15 5.91 16.44
C GLY A 59 9.31 5.06 16.94
N VAL A 60 10.47 5.70 17.11
CA VAL A 60 11.66 5.13 17.75
C VAL A 60 11.61 5.34 19.26
N HIS A 61 11.00 6.42 19.72
CA HIS A 61 10.65 6.65 21.11
C HIS A 61 9.18 6.27 21.39
N GLU A 62 8.89 5.82 22.61
CA GLU A 62 7.51 5.59 23.06
C GLU A 62 6.76 6.92 23.07
N VAL A 63 5.73 6.99 22.22
CA VAL A 63 4.91 8.18 22.08
C VAL A 63 4.11 8.38 23.36
N GLN A 64 4.47 9.40 24.15
CA GLN A 64 3.74 9.73 25.38
C GLN A 64 2.32 10.23 25.08
N GLU A 65 2.11 10.91 23.94
CA GLU A 65 0.78 11.38 23.50
C GLU A 65 0.55 11.28 21.98
N ILE A 66 -0.03 10.15 21.54
CA ILE A 66 -0.30 9.84 20.12
C ILE A 66 -1.18 10.92 19.46
N THR A 67 -2.06 11.55 20.25
CA THR A 67 -3.00 12.59 19.79
C THR A 67 -2.30 13.93 19.55
N GLN A 68 -1.31 14.30 20.35
CA GLN A 68 -0.57 15.56 20.17
C GLN A 68 0.38 15.49 18.98
N LEU A 69 1.06 14.36 18.79
CA LEU A 69 1.91 14.14 17.62
C LEU A 69 1.13 14.14 16.30
N ALA A 70 -0.07 13.55 16.28
CA ALA A 70 -0.93 13.59 15.09
C ALA A 70 -1.41 15.01 14.72
N GLN A 71 -1.44 15.92 15.70
CA GLN A 71 -1.86 17.31 15.53
C GLN A 71 -0.70 18.31 15.45
N SER A 72 0.54 17.86 15.73
CA SER A 72 1.73 18.71 15.70
C SER A 72 2.13 19.01 14.26
N GLY A 73 1.82 20.23 13.80
CA GLY A 73 2.23 20.71 12.48
C GLY A 73 3.76 20.76 12.32
N GLU A 74 4.50 20.98 13.40
CA GLU A 74 5.97 21.00 13.39
C GLU A 74 6.55 19.61 13.15
N ALA A 75 6.00 18.57 13.79
CA ALA A 75 6.42 17.19 13.55
C ALA A 75 6.16 16.76 12.09
N VAL A 76 5.02 17.16 11.52
CA VAL A 76 4.72 16.93 10.09
C VAL A 76 5.77 17.62 9.21
N GLU A 77 6.10 18.88 9.48
CA GLU A 77 7.07 19.62 8.66
C GLU A 77 8.46 18.98 8.70
N LEU A 78 8.93 18.58 9.88
CA LEU A 78 10.22 17.90 10.05
C LEU A 78 10.27 16.59 9.25
N VAL A 79 9.21 15.77 9.33
CA VAL A 79 9.10 14.53 8.55
C VAL A 79 9.07 14.81 7.04
N VAL A 80 8.35 15.85 6.61
CA VAL A 80 8.33 16.27 5.19
C VAL A 80 9.72 16.68 4.73
N MET A 81 10.46 17.46 5.51
CA MET A 81 11.81 17.90 5.16
C MET A 81 12.78 16.72 5.05
N LEU A 82 12.72 15.78 5.99
CA LEU A 82 13.53 14.57 5.96
C LEU A 82 13.24 13.74 4.70
N LEU A 83 11.97 13.45 4.44
CA LEU A 83 11.55 12.67 3.28
C LEU A 83 11.85 13.38 1.96
N HIS A 84 11.70 14.70 1.90
CA HIS A 84 12.05 15.50 0.73
C HIS A 84 13.52 15.30 0.36
N ARG A 85 14.44 15.46 1.33
CA ARG A 85 15.87 15.27 1.09
C ARG A 85 16.23 13.83 0.72
N LEU A 86 15.59 12.86 1.36
CA LEU A 86 15.77 11.44 1.03
C LEU A 86 15.34 11.16 -0.40
N ILE A 87 14.16 11.64 -0.81
CA ILE A 87 13.64 11.47 -2.17
C ILE A 87 14.52 12.19 -3.18
N GLU A 88 14.96 13.42 -2.90
CA GLU A 88 15.84 14.18 -3.80
C GLU A 88 17.18 13.46 -4.03
N ARG A 89 17.82 12.99 -2.97
CA ARG A 89 19.06 12.22 -3.07
C ARG A 89 18.86 10.93 -3.85
N GLN A 90 17.75 10.22 -3.62
CA GLN A 90 17.51 8.97 -4.31
C GLN A 90 17.11 9.20 -5.77
N ALA A 91 16.28 10.20 -6.04
CA ALA A 91 15.84 10.59 -7.38
C ALA A 91 17.00 11.03 -8.28
N ALA A 92 18.08 11.55 -7.70
CA ALA A 92 19.30 11.88 -8.43
C ALA A 92 20.01 10.64 -9.03
N THR A 93 19.80 9.45 -8.44
CA THR A 93 20.46 8.20 -8.86
C THR A 93 19.49 7.21 -9.49
N HIS A 94 18.23 7.18 -9.04
CA HIS A 94 17.24 6.19 -9.41
C HIS A 94 15.83 6.79 -9.42
N THR A 95 15.01 6.42 -10.41
CA THR A 95 13.56 6.70 -10.35
C THR A 95 12.91 5.96 -9.19
N LEU A 96 12.24 6.71 -8.30
CA LEU A 96 11.54 6.21 -7.12
C LEU A 96 10.04 6.12 -7.39
N VAL A 97 9.44 4.98 -7.08
CA VAL A 97 8.00 4.76 -7.15
C VAL A 97 7.49 4.42 -5.76
N LEU A 98 6.57 5.22 -5.24
CA LEU A 98 5.86 4.93 -3.99
C LEU A 98 4.47 4.43 -4.32
N MET A 99 4.22 3.16 -4.00
CA MET A 99 2.92 2.52 -4.15
C MET A 99 2.22 2.45 -2.80
N ILE A 100 1.07 3.12 -2.68
CA ILE A 100 0.22 3.13 -1.48
C ILE A 100 -1.05 2.35 -1.79
N ASP A 101 -1.23 1.24 -1.11
CA ASP A 101 -2.50 0.52 -1.17
C ASP A 101 -3.49 1.03 -0.14
N ASP A 102 -4.74 1.12 -0.58
CA ASP A 102 -5.91 1.53 0.20
C ASP A 102 -5.76 2.88 0.90
N LEU A 103 -5.62 3.94 0.09
CA LEU A 103 -5.40 5.31 0.54
C LEU A 103 -6.40 5.79 1.61
N GLN A 104 -7.62 5.27 1.62
CA GLN A 104 -8.64 5.64 2.62
C GLN A 104 -8.30 5.25 4.07
N TRP A 105 -7.39 4.29 4.28
CA TRP A 105 -6.97 3.86 5.61
C TRP A 105 -5.73 4.61 6.09
N LEU A 106 -5.24 5.56 5.30
CA LEU A 106 -4.09 6.35 5.65
C LEU A 106 -4.44 7.31 6.81
N ASP A 107 -3.50 7.49 7.73
CA ASP A 107 -3.62 8.40 8.84
C ASP A 107 -3.53 9.88 8.41
N GLU A 108 -4.23 10.77 9.12
CA GLU A 108 -4.24 12.21 8.85
C GLU A 108 -2.82 12.84 8.79
N PRO A 109 -1.88 12.55 9.71
CA PRO A 109 -0.54 13.12 9.60
C PRO A 109 0.21 12.61 8.36
N SER A 110 0.08 11.33 7.97
CA SER A 110 0.63 10.86 6.70
C SER A 110 0.02 11.55 5.48
N PHE A 111 -1.28 11.88 5.48
CA PHE A 111 -1.86 12.71 4.41
C PHE A 111 -1.23 14.09 4.33
N LYS A 112 -1.02 14.75 5.49
CA LYS A 112 -0.35 16.06 5.54
C LYS A 112 1.09 15.96 5.06
N VAL A 113 1.79 14.87 5.36
CA VAL A 113 3.14 14.61 4.85
C VAL A 113 3.14 14.47 3.33
N LEU A 114 2.22 13.69 2.75
CA LEU A 114 2.12 13.53 1.29
C LEU A 114 1.79 14.86 0.59
N ALA A 115 0.85 15.64 1.12
CA ALA A 115 0.52 16.96 0.60
C ALA A 115 1.71 17.93 0.71
N GLY A 116 2.44 17.89 1.83
CA GLY A 116 3.64 18.69 2.04
C GLY A 116 4.80 18.30 1.11
N LEU A 117 4.96 17.02 0.81
CA LEU A 117 5.92 16.53 -0.18
C LEU A 117 5.55 17.00 -1.58
N GLN A 118 4.28 16.89 -1.95
CA GLN A 118 3.81 17.37 -3.24
C GLN A 118 4.07 18.88 -3.46
N ALA A 119 3.86 19.70 -2.43
CA ALA A 119 4.06 21.14 -2.52
C ALA A 119 5.54 21.55 -2.61
N ARG A 120 6.47 20.72 -2.09
CA ARG A 120 7.90 21.05 -1.98
C ARG A 120 8.77 20.38 -3.05
N LEU A 121 8.36 19.23 -3.59
CA LEU A 121 9.16 18.49 -4.57
C LEU A 121 9.26 19.26 -5.90
N PRO A 122 10.48 19.38 -6.48
CA PRO A 122 10.67 19.96 -7.80
C PRO A 122 9.91 19.18 -8.88
N ILE A 123 9.40 19.90 -9.89
CA ILE A 123 8.63 19.33 -11.03
C ILE A 123 9.41 18.23 -11.77
N ASN A 124 10.75 18.31 -11.81
CA ASN A 124 11.61 17.37 -12.55
C ASN A 124 12.16 16.22 -11.69
N THR A 125 11.62 16.01 -10.49
CA THR A 125 12.07 14.92 -9.63
C THR A 125 11.59 13.59 -10.19
N ALA A 126 12.48 12.60 -10.29
CA ALA A 126 12.16 11.24 -10.76
C ALA A 126 11.38 10.44 -9.71
N PHE A 127 10.23 10.96 -9.27
CA PHE A 127 9.36 10.39 -8.24
C PHE A 127 7.95 10.18 -8.79
N MET A 128 7.38 8.98 -8.57
CA MET A 128 6.01 8.64 -8.96
C MET A 128 5.24 8.10 -7.77
N LEU A 129 4.11 8.75 -7.44
CA LEU A 129 3.17 8.28 -6.43
C LEU A 129 2.01 7.54 -7.09
N VAL A 130 1.81 6.29 -6.71
CA VAL A 130 0.70 5.45 -7.17
C VAL A 130 -0.14 5.07 -5.96
N ALA A 131 -1.41 5.41 -5.96
CA ALA A 131 -2.32 5.06 -4.86
C ALA A 131 -3.57 4.34 -5.37
N SER A 132 -4.03 3.35 -4.61
CA SER A 132 -5.34 2.73 -4.82
C SER A 132 -6.37 3.32 -3.85
N HIS A 133 -7.58 3.63 -4.34
CA HIS A 133 -8.65 4.20 -3.54
C HIS A 133 -10.00 3.61 -3.94
N HIS A 134 -10.80 3.19 -2.97
CA HIS A 134 -12.07 2.52 -3.20
C HIS A 134 -13.25 3.45 -3.50
N GLY A 135 -13.04 4.78 -3.50
CA GLY A 135 -14.02 5.78 -3.96
C GLY A 135 -15.25 5.96 -3.06
N ARG A 136 -15.35 5.24 -1.94
CA ARG A 136 -16.49 5.31 -1.00
C ARG A 136 -16.35 6.42 0.03
N ASP A 137 -15.13 6.72 0.45
CA ASP A 137 -14.85 7.70 1.49
C ASP A 137 -14.18 8.93 0.89
N GLN A 138 -14.64 10.12 1.28
CA GLN A 138 -13.97 11.36 0.87
C GLN A 138 -12.61 11.43 1.57
N LEU A 139 -11.55 11.66 0.79
CA LEU A 139 -10.23 11.87 1.34
C LEU A 139 -10.22 13.17 2.18
N PRO A 140 -9.62 13.15 3.39
CA PRO A 140 -9.60 14.32 4.28
C PRO A 140 -8.83 15.50 3.69
N VAL A 141 -7.89 15.23 2.79
CA VAL A 141 -7.06 16.25 2.10
C VAL A 141 -7.09 15.99 0.60
N LYS A 142 -7.27 17.05 -0.20
CA LYS A 142 -7.17 16.98 -1.66
C LYS A 142 -5.70 16.88 -2.07
N LEU A 143 -5.29 15.71 -2.52
CA LEU A 143 -4.03 15.52 -3.24
C LEU A 143 -4.22 15.88 -4.71
N HIS A 144 -3.28 16.61 -5.30
CA HIS A 144 -3.37 17.05 -6.69
C HIS A 144 -2.81 15.98 -7.62
N TRP A 145 -3.61 14.98 -7.99
CA TRP A 145 -3.14 13.89 -8.86
C TRP A 145 -2.97 14.36 -10.31
N ASP A 146 -1.83 14.05 -10.93
CA ASP A 146 -1.60 14.32 -12.35
C ASP A 146 -2.46 13.42 -13.25
N GLN A 147 -2.64 12.16 -12.84
CA GLN A 147 -3.48 11.19 -13.51
C GLN A 147 -4.34 10.42 -12.52
N GLN A 148 -5.64 10.36 -12.79
CA GLN A 148 -6.59 9.55 -12.05
C GLN A 148 -7.22 8.53 -12.98
N ILE A 149 -6.98 7.24 -12.71
CA ILE A 149 -7.58 6.14 -13.46
C ILE A 149 -8.72 5.57 -12.63
N SER A 150 -9.95 5.91 -13.02
CA SER A 150 -11.14 5.35 -12.38
C SER A 150 -11.41 3.95 -12.91
N LEU A 151 -11.21 2.94 -12.05
CA LEU A 151 -11.57 1.55 -12.34
C LEU A 151 -13.02 1.31 -11.92
N GLY A 152 -13.87 0.94 -12.88
CA GLY A 152 -15.25 0.53 -12.65
C GLY A 152 -15.40 -0.98 -12.47
N ASN A 153 -16.60 -1.40 -12.10
CA ASN A 153 -16.95 -2.82 -12.08
C ASN A 153 -16.88 -3.42 -13.49
N LEU A 154 -16.44 -4.67 -13.57
CA LEU A 154 -16.44 -5.43 -14.81
C LEU A 154 -17.88 -5.68 -15.26
N ASP A 155 -18.15 -5.45 -16.54
CA ASP A 155 -19.41 -5.87 -17.12
C ASP A 155 -19.51 -7.42 -17.19
N ALA A 156 -20.70 -7.94 -17.47
CA ALA A 156 -20.93 -9.39 -17.56
C ALA A 156 -20.09 -10.07 -18.66
N LEU A 157 -19.75 -9.36 -19.73
CA LEU A 157 -18.99 -9.87 -20.87
C LEU A 157 -17.49 -9.96 -20.55
N GLN A 158 -16.94 -8.94 -19.89
CA GLN A 158 -15.59 -8.87 -19.35
C GLN A 158 -15.40 -9.92 -18.25
N SER A 159 -16.38 -10.06 -17.35
CA SER A 159 -16.38 -11.11 -16.31
C SER A 159 -16.38 -12.52 -16.93
N SER A 160 -17.17 -12.74 -17.99
CA SER A 160 -17.17 -14.02 -18.74
C SER A 160 -15.83 -14.32 -19.43
N ARG A 161 -15.17 -13.30 -19.99
CA ARG A 161 -13.82 -13.43 -20.57
C ARG A 161 -12.78 -13.78 -19.51
N LEU A 162 -12.81 -13.11 -18.37
CA LEU A 162 -11.92 -13.37 -17.23
C LEU A 162 -12.13 -14.80 -16.68
N LEU A 163 -13.37 -15.24 -16.50
CA LEU A 163 -13.69 -16.62 -16.10
C LEU A 163 -13.23 -17.64 -17.14
N SER A 164 -13.27 -17.31 -18.44
CA SER A 164 -12.73 -18.18 -19.49
C SER A 164 -11.21 -18.31 -19.40
N GLN A 165 -10.51 -17.21 -19.12
CA GLN A 165 -9.06 -17.22 -18.91
C GLN A 165 -8.68 -18.00 -17.64
N LEU A 166 -9.40 -17.82 -16.53
CA LEU A 166 -9.19 -18.57 -15.30
C LEU A 166 -9.49 -20.06 -15.47
N SER A 167 -10.58 -20.41 -16.15
CA SER A 167 -10.93 -21.80 -16.50
C SER A 167 -9.83 -22.48 -17.31
N ARG A 168 -9.23 -21.78 -18.28
CA ARG A 168 -8.08 -22.29 -19.05
C ARG A 168 -6.83 -22.45 -18.20
N ARG A 169 -6.50 -21.44 -17.38
CA ARG A 169 -5.31 -21.45 -16.52
C ARG A 169 -5.35 -22.59 -15.49
N TYR A 170 -6.50 -22.82 -14.87
CA TYR A 170 -6.68 -23.85 -13.85
C TYR A 170 -7.23 -25.17 -14.39
N ARG A 171 -7.45 -25.29 -15.71
CA ARG A 171 -8.03 -26.46 -16.39
C ARG A 171 -9.36 -26.92 -15.78
N ILE A 172 -10.20 -25.98 -15.38
CA ILE A 172 -11.51 -26.25 -14.77
C ILE A 172 -12.60 -26.11 -15.83
N HIS A 173 -13.47 -27.12 -15.94
CA HIS A 173 -14.67 -27.04 -16.77
C HIS A 173 -15.81 -26.40 -15.98
N LEU A 174 -16.06 -25.12 -16.24
CA LEU A 174 -17.22 -24.40 -15.68
C LEU A 174 -18.42 -24.57 -16.62
N SER A 175 -19.53 -25.12 -16.12
CA SER A 175 -20.76 -25.22 -16.91
C SER A 175 -21.34 -23.82 -17.20
N PRO A 176 -22.07 -23.62 -18.31
CA PRO A 176 -22.64 -22.32 -18.66
C PRO A 176 -23.56 -21.72 -17.58
N ARG A 177 -24.34 -22.58 -16.89
CA ARG A 177 -25.21 -22.16 -15.78
C ARG A 177 -24.40 -21.68 -14.57
N LEU A 178 -23.35 -22.39 -14.20
CA LEU A 178 -22.48 -22.01 -13.09
C LEU A 178 -21.71 -20.72 -13.39
N ARG A 179 -21.27 -20.54 -14.64
CA ARG A 179 -20.64 -19.29 -15.09
C ARG A 179 -21.57 -18.09 -14.88
N ASN A 180 -22.83 -18.20 -15.30
CA ASN A 180 -23.79 -17.10 -15.13
C ASN A 180 -24.08 -16.80 -13.66
N GLN A 181 -24.23 -17.83 -12.81
CA GLN A 181 -24.39 -17.65 -11.37
C GLN A 181 -23.17 -17.01 -10.71
N ILE A 182 -21.96 -17.32 -11.17
CA ILE A 182 -20.73 -16.68 -10.67
C ILE A 182 -20.69 -15.22 -11.11
N ILE A 183 -21.02 -14.91 -12.37
CA ILE A 183 -21.04 -13.53 -12.87
C ILE A 183 -22.06 -12.68 -12.10
N GLU A 184 -23.27 -13.20 -11.87
CA GLU A 184 -24.31 -12.53 -11.08
C GLU A 184 -23.87 -12.31 -9.62
N ARG A 185 -23.14 -13.25 -9.01
CA ARG A 185 -22.65 -13.12 -7.63
C ARG A 185 -21.36 -12.32 -7.48
N CYS A 186 -20.55 -12.19 -8.53
CA CYS A 186 -19.34 -11.38 -8.50
C CYS A 186 -19.62 -9.89 -8.49
N ASP A 187 -20.81 -9.47 -8.97
CA ASP A 187 -21.22 -8.06 -9.10
C ASP A 187 -20.16 -7.17 -9.78
N GLY A 188 -19.45 -7.76 -10.75
CA GLY A 188 -18.38 -7.10 -11.49
C GLY A 188 -17.07 -6.86 -10.74
N VAL A 189 -16.88 -7.37 -9.52
CA VAL A 189 -15.61 -7.24 -8.78
C VAL A 189 -14.63 -8.37 -9.18
N PRO A 190 -13.49 -8.07 -9.83
CA PRO A 190 -12.57 -9.08 -10.33
C PRO A 190 -12.01 -10.00 -9.22
N CYS A 191 -11.70 -9.42 -8.05
CA CYS A 191 -11.17 -10.14 -6.89
C CYS A 191 -12.16 -11.20 -6.37
N THR A 192 -13.45 -10.88 -6.38
CA THR A 192 -14.52 -11.80 -5.96
C THR A 192 -14.61 -13.00 -6.91
N CYS A 193 -14.52 -12.76 -8.22
CA CYS A 193 -14.52 -13.81 -9.23
C CYS A 193 -13.33 -14.77 -9.09
N ARG A 194 -12.13 -14.23 -8.83
CA ARG A 194 -10.96 -15.07 -8.51
C ARG A 194 -11.18 -15.88 -7.23
N ARG A 195 -11.70 -15.26 -6.17
CA ARG A 195 -11.96 -15.93 -4.88
C ARG A 195 -12.98 -17.07 -5.00
N PHE A 196 -14.02 -16.91 -5.83
CA PHE A 196 -14.96 -17.98 -6.12
C PHE A 196 -14.29 -19.15 -6.84
N VAL A 197 -13.46 -18.88 -7.85
CA VAL A 197 -12.72 -19.93 -8.57
C VAL A 197 -11.74 -20.64 -7.65
N ASP A 198 -10.99 -19.91 -6.81
CA ASP A 198 -10.05 -20.48 -5.85
C ASP A 198 -10.77 -21.34 -4.79
N ALA A 199 -11.92 -20.88 -4.28
CA ALA A 199 -12.76 -21.66 -3.37
C ALA A 199 -13.31 -22.93 -4.06
N TRP A 200 -13.66 -22.85 -5.34
CA TRP A 200 -14.13 -23.99 -6.11
C TRP A 200 -13.04 -25.02 -6.35
N ILE A 201 -11.81 -24.57 -6.68
CA ILE A 201 -10.62 -25.43 -6.74
C ILE A 201 -10.44 -26.14 -5.41
N TRP A 202 -10.52 -25.42 -4.30
CA TRP A 202 -10.34 -26.00 -2.98
C TRP A 202 -11.39 -27.08 -2.66
N ILE A 203 -12.65 -26.84 -3.01
CA ILE A 203 -13.74 -27.83 -2.85
C ILE A 203 -13.51 -29.05 -3.74
N VAL A 204 -13.14 -28.87 -5.01
CA VAL A 204 -12.91 -29.98 -5.96
C VAL A 204 -11.67 -30.78 -5.57
N VAL A 205 -10.59 -30.13 -5.14
CA VAL A 205 -9.36 -30.80 -4.69
C VAL A 205 -9.61 -31.56 -3.37
N LYS A 206 -10.32 -30.99 -2.39
CA LYS A 206 -10.70 -31.75 -1.19
C LYS A 206 -11.68 -32.89 -1.48
N GLY A 207 -12.63 -32.69 -2.39
CA GLY A 207 -13.56 -33.73 -2.84
C GLY A 207 -12.86 -34.89 -3.58
N ALA A 208 -11.82 -34.57 -4.37
CA ALA A 208 -11.00 -35.54 -5.08
C ALA A 208 -10.09 -36.35 -4.13
N VAL A 209 -9.52 -35.72 -3.10
CA VAL A 209 -8.72 -36.41 -2.06
C VAL A 209 -9.60 -37.33 -1.19
N SER A 210 -10.84 -36.93 -0.89
CA SER A 210 -11.79 -37.78 -0.17
C SER A 210 -12.26 -38.99 -1.00
N SER A 211 -12.44 -38.83 -2.32
CA SER A 211 -12.83 -39.93 -3.20
C SER A 211 -11.69 -40.91 -3.52
N SER A 212 -10.43 -40.44 -3.51
CA SER A 212 -9.26 -41.30 -3.77
C SER A 212 -8.81 -42.10 -2.54
N MET A 213 -9.19 -41.71 -1.31
CA MET A 213 -9.04 -42.57 -0.11
C MET A 213 -10.07 -43.70 -0.03
N ASN A 214 -11.18 -43.63 -0.76
CA ASN A 214 -12.18 -44.72 -0.81
C ASN A 214 -11.91 -45.77 -1.88
N CYS A 215 -11.04 -45.50 -2.87
CA CYS A 215 -10.62 -46.51 -3.85
C CYS A 215 -9.43 -47.39 -3.38
N LEU A 216 -8.74 -47.00 -2.31
CA LEU A 216 -7.62 -47.78 -1.73
C LEU A 216 -8.03 -48.73 -0.59
N LYS A 217 -9.34 -48.88 -0.32
CA LYS A 217 -9.90 -49.84 0.66
C LYS A 217 -10.64 -51.02 0.01
N GLY A 218 -10.49 -51.19 -1.30
CA GLY A 218 -11.11 -52.29 -2.05
C GLY A 218 -10.08 -53.16 -2.77
N TYR A 219 -9.11 -53.69 -2.02
CA TYR A 219 -8.33 -54.89 -2.35
C TYR A 219 -8.01 -55.62 -1.06
#